data_AF-A0A2E6JF14-F1
#
_entry.id   AF-A0A2E6JF14-F1
#
_cell.length_a   1.000
_cell.length_b   1.000
_cell.length_c   1.000
_cell.angle_alpha   90.00
_cell.angle_beta   90.00
_cell.angle_gamma   90.00
#
_symmetry.space_group_name_H-M   'P 1'
#
loop_
_entity.id
_entity.type
_entity.pdbx_description
1 polymer ?
#
loop_
_entity_poly.entity_id
_entity_poly.type
_entity_poly.pdbx_seq_one_letter_code
_entity_poly.pdbx_strand_id
1 'polypeptide(L)'
;MYLKILFRLGFPWLLVTNTILADSVFDPSTNTITLSHVLAGDGSSQTESIYATNVRITFNEVISTGTSWPPVIHPSPWPAELDFFDMRNQELTISYITTPDNSIELKDVVIKIDSVLGFEYSESIAAGLSDFKFRYVLDESLPIEWRNEFEQIMANLQRDIPIFAKPSWFSMPVFAWRSDAEPPLPFISGACICGGGDGGAYDWMSLEISEWEIENDNVHRYSVVPHEYFHVYQISHADLSGLKWLMEGPAATLESIYVQEHYGIDYFSEAQAPFLSELVLESPSLYESFTESGESDGNYSGSVFLTLILAEELQRQGFSESKAYRMIMRDFFQAGPNLDNWKTTFAEIFAMSLSSFYSKIRNYNLSYEGLLPSEELTISKIFTSQ
;
A
#
# COMPACT_ATOMS: atom_id res chain seq x y z
N MET A 1 -18.72 -36.96 23.76
CA MET A 1 -19.89 -36.63 24.61
C MET A 1 -19.35 -36.14 25.94
N TYR A 2 -19.49 -34.83 26.21
CA TYR A 2 -19.01 -34.03 27.38
C TYR A 2 -17.46 -33.94 27.52
N LEU A 3 -16.81 -32.78 27.73
CA LEU A 3 -17.17 -31.56 28.47
C LEU A 3 -16.20 -30.42 28.03
N LYS A 4 -16.56 -29.45 27.17
CA LYS A 4 -16.98 -28.05 27.42
C LYS A 4 -16.69 -27.40 28.79
N ILE A 5 -15.95 -26.27 28.73
CA ILE A 5 -15.98 -25.04 29.57
C ILE A 5 -14.90 -24.90 30.68
N LEU A 6 -14.23 -23.74 30.65
CA LEU A 6 -13.38 -23.01 31.64
C LEU A 6 -11.98 -22.73 31.03
N PHE A 7 -11.48 -21.52 30.77
CA PHE A 7 -11.74 -20.17 31.32
C PHE A 7 -11.55 -19.09 30.23
N ARG A 8 -12.54 -18.19 30.09
CA ARG A 8 -12.32 -16.80 29.68
C ARG A 8 -11.89 -16.04 30.93
N LEU A 9 -10.65 -15.61 31.01
CA LEU A 9 -10.21 -14.50 31.85
C LEU A 9 -9.25 -13.68 31.00
N GLY A 10 -9.69 -12.47 30.66
CA GLY A 10 -8.85 -11.48 30.00
C GLY A 10 -7.66 -11.14 30.87
N PHE A 11 -6.48 -11.23 30.29
CA PHE A 11 -5.29 -10.53 30.75
C PHE A 11 -5.01 -9.44 29.72
N PRO A 12 -4.93 -8.16 30.10
CA PRO A 12 -4.37 -7.16 29.20
C PRO A 12 -2.88 -7.47 29.11
N TRP A 13 -2.43 -7.90 27.94
CA TRP A 13 -0.99 -7.94 27.65
C TRP A 13 -0.53 -6.51 27.43
N LEU A 14 -0.24 -5.82 28.54
CA LEU A 14 0.72 -4.72 28.55
C LEU A 14 2.09 -5.38 28.75
N LEU A 15 2.70 -5.79 27.63
CA LEU A 15 4.12 -6.12 27.57
C LEU A 15 4.78 -5.02 26.77
N VAL A 16 5.13 -3.93 27.49
CA VAL A 16 6.18 -3.02 27.04
C VAL A 16 7.49 -3.78 27.25
N THR A 17 7.91 -4.54 26.25
CA THR A 17 9.30 -5.01 26.18
C THR A 17 10.12 -3.88 25.59
N ASN A 18 10.89 -3.21 26.45
CA ASN A 18 12.07 -2.46 26.04
C ASN A 18 13.10 -3.47 25.49
N THR A 19 12.93 -3.93 24.26
CA THR A 19 13.97 -4.63 23.49
C THR A 19 14.47 -3.66 22.43
N ILE A 20 15.70 -3.21 22.65
CA ILE A 20 16.48 -2.39 21.72
C ILE A 20 16.51 -3.10 20.36
N LEU A 21 16.17 -2.33 19.32
CA LEU A 21 15.95 -2.69 17.92
C LEU A 21 17.19 -3.28 17.24
N ALA A 22 17.40 -4.59 17.35
CA ALA A 22 18.24 -5.31 16.40
C ALA A 22 17.33 -6.22 15.58
N ASP A 23 17.10 -5.88 14.29
CA ASP A 23 16.23 -6.67 13.42
C ASP A 23 16.81 -8.05 13.13
N SER A 24 18.12 -8.13 12.81
CA SER A 24 18.83 -9.40 12.66
C SER A 24 20.23 -9.36 13.27
N VAL A 25 20.60 -10.40 14.02
CA VAL A 25 21.88 -10.50 14.75
C VAL A 25 22.71 -11.66 14.23
N PHE A 26 23.91 -11.37 13.73
CA PHE A 26 24.91 -12.36 13.34
C PHE A 26 25.89 -12.65 14.48
N ASP A 27 25.99 -13.92 14.87
CA ASP A 27 27.02 -14.42 15.76
C ASP A 27 28.13 -15.13 14.97
N PRO A 28 29.32 -14.49 14.80
CA PRO A 28 30.42 -15.07 14.05
C PRO A 28 31.02 -16.33 14.70
N SER A 29 30.84 -16.50 16.02
CA SER A 29 31.41 -17.65 16.75
C SER A 29 30.68 -18.95 16.47
N THR A 30 29.39 -18.86 16.15
CA THR A 30 28.51 -20.00 15.86
C THR A 30 28.04 -20.05 14.40
N ASN A 31 28.45 -19.09 13.58
CA ASN A 31 27.96 -18.89 12.21
C ASN A 31 26.42 -18.87 12.14
N THR A 32 25.79 -18.26 13.14
CA THR A 32 24.32 -18.23 13.26
C THR A 32 23.82 -16.82 13.07
N ILE A 33 22.73 -16.66 12.31
CA ILE A 33 21.96 -15.42 12.25
C ILE A 33 20.63 -15.66 12.95
N THR A 34 20.23 -14.74 13.83
CA THR A 34 18.89 -14.68 14.41
C THR A 34 18.12 -13.57 13.74
N LEU A 35 17.05 -13.91 13.04
CA LEU A 35 16.18 -13.01 12.29
C LEU A 35 14.92 -12.75 13.10
N SER A 36 14.58 -11.49 13.37
CA SER A 36 13.40 -11.15 14.17
C SER A 36 12.11 -11.50 13.43
N HIS A 37 12.03 -11.14 12.15
CA HIS A 37 10.86 -11.39 11.31
C HIS A 37 11.31 -11.81 9.90
N VAL A 38 10.74 -12.89 9.38
CA VAL A 38 11.02 -13.38 8.03
C VAL A 38 9.71 -13.67 7.31
N LEU A 39 9.59 -13.17 6.08
CA LEU A 39 8.59 -13.60 5.12
C LEU A 39 9.27 -14.40 4.01
N ALA A 40 8.83 -15.63 3.81
CA ALA A 40 9.23 -16.48 2.70
C ALA A 40 8.10 -16.55 1.68
N GLY A 41 8.41 -16.27 0.41
CA GLY A 41 7.43 -16.34 -0.67
C GLY A 41 8.09 -16.41 -2.05
N ASP A 42 7.30 -16.72 -3.07
CA ASP A 42 7.74 -16.75 -4.47
C ASP A 42 7.25 -15.55 -5.30
N GLY A 43 6.47 -14.66 -4.70
CA GLY A 43 5.88 -13.48 -5.33
C GLY A 43 4.93 -13.74 -6.50
N SER A 44 4.45 -14.97 -6.65
CA SER A 44 3.54 -15.38 -7.73
C SER A 44 2.06 -15.37 -7.33
N SER A 45 1.75 -15.36 -6.02
CA SER A 45 0.44 -15.65 -5.42
C SER A 45 -0.09 -17.08 -5.63
N GLN A 46 0.63 -17.94 -6.37
CA GLN A 46 0.17 -19.28 -6.72
C GLN A 46 0.64 -20.36 -5.73
N THR A 47 1.58 -20.02 -4.85
CA THR A 47 2.07 -20.91 -3.80
C THR A 47 1.86 -20.29 -2.43
N GLU A 48 1.96 -21.13 -1.41
CA GLU A 48 1.89 -20.72 -0.02
C GLU A 48 3.15 -19.93 0.38
N SER A 49 2.96 -18.83 1.10
CA SER A 49 4.02 -18.07 1.75
C SER A 49 4.09 -18.41 3.24
N ILE A 50 5.22 -18.14 3.89
CA ILE A 50 5.44 -18.42 5.31
C ILE A 50 5.92 -17.16 6.00
N TYR A 51 5.25 -16.77 7.08
CA TYR A 51 5.75 -15.74 8.00
C TYR A 51 6.25 -16.41 9.27
N ALA A 52 7.44 -16.03 9.73
CA ALA A 52 8.05 -16.60 10.93
C ALA A 52 8.81 -15.55 11.74
N THR A 53 8.94 -15.78 13.04
CA THR A 53 9.66 -14.88 13.95
C THR A 53 10.73 -15.61 14.75
N ASN A 54 11.76 -14.86 15.16
CA ASN A 54 12.92 -15.35 15.90
C ASN A 54 13.55 -16.59 15.23
N VAL A 55 13.73 -16.50 13.92
CA VAL A 55 14.24 -17.57 13.08
C VAL A 55 15.75 -17.62 13.21
N ARG A 56 16.29 -18.78 13.58
CA ARG A 56 17.73 -19.02 13.68
C ARG A 56 18.21 -19.81 12.48
N ILE A 57 19.20 -19.32 11.77
CA ILE A 57 19.75 -19.95 10.56
C ILE A 57 21.27 -20.01 10.56
N THR A 58 21.83 -20.92 9.76
CA THR A 58 23.20 -20.84 9.25
C THR A 58 23.17 -20.49 7.77
N PHE A 59 24.28 -19.95 7.25
CA PHE A 59 24.46 -19.66 5.83
C PHE A 59 25.78 -20.23 5.32
N ASN A 60 25.83 -20.55 4.02
CA ASN A 60 27.01 -21.11 3.36
C ASN A 60 27.58 -20.19 2.27
N GLU A 61 26.82 -19.20 1.82
CA GLU A 61 27.21 -18.29 0.75
C GLU A 61 26.68 -16.88 1.05
N VAL A 62 27.54 -15.88 0.89
CA VAL A 62 27.16 -14.46 0.85
C VAL A 62 27.16 -14.04 -0.60
N ILE A 63 25.98 -13.70 -1.12
CA ILE A 63 25.79 -13.25 -2.50
C ILE A 63 26.15 -11.78 -2.63
N SER A 64 25.71 -10.97 -1.67
CA SER A 64 26.01 -9.54 -1.58
C SER A 64 26.19 -9.13 -0.12
N THR A 65 27.23 -8.35 0.15
CA THR A 65 27.51 -7.80 1.49
C THR A 65 26.73 -6.53 1.79
N GLY A 66 25.82 -6.13 0.91
CA GLY A 66 25.03 -4.93 1.12
C GLY A 66 25.88 -3.66 1.17
N THR A 67 25.39 -2.62 1.84
CA THR A 67 26.16 -1.38 2.08
C THR A 67 26.41 -1.17 3.57
N SER A 68 27.57 -0.58 3.90
CA SER A 68 27.86 -0.12 5.26
C SER A 68 26.84 0.95 5.64
N TRP A 69 26.07 0.69 6.68
CA TRP A 69 25.01 1.60 7.11
C TRP A 69 25.65 2.82 7.82
N PRO A 70 25.37 4.07 7.43
CA PRO A 70 25.66 5.20 8.30
C PRO A 70 24.76 5.11 9.55
N PRO A 71 25.16 5.66 10.71
CA PRO A 71 24.51 5.45 12.00
C PRO A 71 23.14 6.14 12.15
N VAL A 72 22.41 6.39 11.05
CA VAL A 72 20.99 6.74 11.13
C VAL A 72 20.24 5.44 11.43
N ILE A 73 20.35 5.04 12.69
CA ILE A 73 19.39 4.18 13.38
C ILE A 73 18.04 4.69 12.92
N HIS A 74 17.19 3.79 12.41
CA HIS A 74 15.80 4.09 12.18
C HIS A 74 15.28 4.92 13.36
N PRO A 75 14.96 6.21 13.18
CA PRO A 75 14.65 7.05 14.32
C PRO A 75 13.43 6.42 15.00
N SER A 76 13.51 6.24 16.32
CA SER A 76 12.35 5.74 17.05
C SER A 76 11.23 6.77 16.92
N PRO A 77 9.98 6.36 16.62
CA PRO A 77 9.48 4.99 16.57
C PRO A 77 9.35 4.44 15.15
N TRP A 78 10.42 3.88 14.57
CA TRP A 78 10.32 3.10 13.33
C TRP A 78 10.02 1.62 13.66
N PRO A 79 9.14 0.94 12.91
CA PRO A 79 8.79 -0.44 13.21
C PRO A 79 9.91 -1.40 12.81
N ALA A 80 10.00 -2.55 13.47
CA ALA A 80 11.00 -3.59 13.16
C ALA A 80 10.97 -3.97 11.68
N GLU A 81 12.13 -4.11 11.04
CA GLU A 81 12.22 -4.53 9.63
C GLU A 81 11.81 -5.99 9.43
N LEU A 82 11.44 -6.28 8.19
CA LEU A 82 11.11 -7.63 7.73
C LEU A 82 12.23 -8.12 6.81
N ASP A 83 12.68 -9.36 6.99
CA ASP A 83 13.58 -10.02 6.05
C ASP A 83 12.77 -10.85 5.06
N PHE A 84 13.29 -11.01 3.83
CA PHE A 84 12.56 -11.70 2.76
C PHE A 84 13.34 -12.87 2.18
N PHE A 85 12.78 -14.07 2.25
CA PHE A 85 13.31 -15.26 1.59
C PHE A 85 12.60 -15.51 0.27
N ASP A 86 13.28 -15.27 -0.85
CA ASP A 86 12.79 -15.60 -2.18
C ASP A 86 12.91 -17.11 -2.40
N MET A 87 11.77 -17.79 -2.35
CA MET A 87 11.70 -19.24 -2.51
C MET A 87 12.10 -19.72 -3.91
N ARG A 88 12.04 -18.87 -4.95
CA ARG A 88 12.43 -19.25 -6.31
C ARG A 88 13.94 -19.27 -6.46
N ASN A 89 14.60 -18.24 -5.95
CA ASN A 89 16.04 -18.07 -6.06
C ASN A 89 16.79 -18.74 -4.90
N GLN A 90 16.08 -19.11 -3.82
CA GLN A 90 16.65 -19.64 -2.57
C GLN A 90 17.62 -18.64 -1.93
N GLU A 91 17.23 -17.36 -1.94
CA GLU A 91 18.02 -16.24 -1.44
C GLU A 91 17.27 -15.55 -0.30
N LEU A 92 17.98 -15.28 0.79
CA LEU A 92 17.47 -14.45 1.88
C LEU A 92 18.07 -13.05 1.75
N THR A 93 17.21 -12.06 1.59
CA THR A 93 17.55 -10.65 1.76
C THR A 93 17.30 -10.25 3.21
N ILE A 94 18.37 -9.89 3.90
CA ILE A 94 18.35 -9.37 5.25
C ILE A 94 18.40 -7.86 5.17
N SER A 95 17.33 -7.21 5.64
CA SER A 95 17.14 -5.77 5.57
C SER A 95 18.23 -5.06 6.36
N TYR A 96 18.49 -5.48 7.61
CA TYR A 96 19.58 -4.95 8.42
C TYR A 96 20.17 -6.04 9.32
N ILE A 97 21.50 -6.19 9.31
CA ILE A 97 22.22 -7.16 10.13
C ILE A 97 23.34 -6.51 10.92
N THR A 98 23.43 -6.87 12.19
CA THR A 98 24.50 -6.42 13.10
C THR A 98 25.15 -7.58 13.83
N THR A 99 26.40 -7.41 14.28
CA THR A 99 27.02 -8.32 15.27
C THR A 99 26.78 -7.81 16.71
N PRO A 100 26.79 -8.67 17.74
CA PRO A 100 26.62 -8.25 19.12
C PRO A 100 27.60 -7.17 19.62
N ASP A 101 28.78 -7.09 19.00
CA ASP A 101 29.81 -6.09 19.29
C ASP A 101 29.77 -4.87 18.36
N ASN A 102 28.78 -4.80 17.47
CA ASN A 102 28.60 -3.78 16.41
C ASN A 102 29.83 -3.62 15.49
N SER A 103 30.67 -4.65 15.36
CA SER A 103 31.79 -4.65 14.42
C SER A 103 31.36 -4.80 12.96
N ILE A 104 30.17 -5.35 12.73
CA ILE A 104 29.50 -5.43 11.42
C ILE A 104 28.13 -4.77 11.56
N GLU A 105 27.81 -3.84 10.65
CA GLU A 105 26.50 -3.21 10.50
C GLU A 105 26.24 -3.01 9.00
N LEU A 106 25.37 -3.84 8.43
CA LEU A 106 25.15 -3.89 6.98
C LEU A 106 23.65 -3.87 6.67
N LYS A 107 23.28 -3.15 5.61
CA LYS A 107 21.93 -3.16 5.03
C LYS A 107 21.91 -3.94 3.73
N ASP A 108 20.81 -4.62 3.44
CA ASP A 108 20.53 -5.33 2.18
C ASP A 108 21.56 -6.45 1.91
N VAL A 109 21.83 -7.24 2.95
CA VAL A 109 22.72 -8.40 2.84
C VAL A 109 21.95 -9.55 2.20
N VAL A 110 22.51 -10.15 1.16
CA VAL A 110 21.87 -11.28 0.46
C VAL A 110 22.72 -12.53 0.67
N ILE A 111 22.10 -13.59 1.18
CA ILE A 111 22.78 -14.86 1.49
C ILE A 111 21.99 -16.07 0.96
N LYS A 112 22.66 -17.22 0.89
CA LYS A 112 21.99 -18.52 0.81
C LYS A 112 21.98 -19.21 2.16
N ILE A 113 20.79 -19.64 2.57
CA ILE A 113 20.59 -20.40 3.81
C ILE A 113 21.19 -21.79 3.64
N ASP A 114 21.94 -22.23 4.64
CA ASP A 114 22.46 -23.59 4.76
C ASP A 114 21.48 -24.45 5.56
N SER A 115 21.10 -23.99 6.76
CA SER A 115 20.12 -24.69 7.59
C SER A 115 19.27 -23.75 8.44
N VAL A 116 18.03 -24.15 8.69
CA VAL A 116 17.16 -23.53 9.70
C VAL A 116 17.30 -24.31 11.00
N LEU A 117 17.79 -23.64 12.04
CA LEU A 117 18.05 -24.22 13.37
C LEU A 117 16.79 -24.21 14.26
N GLY A 118 15.85 -23.29 14.02
CA GLY A 118 14.60 -23.18 14.75
C GLY A 118 13.93 -21.81 14.56
N PHE A 119 12.70 -21.68 15.07
CA PHE A 119 11.91 -20.45 15.09
C PHE A 119 11.02 -20.44 16.33
N GLU A 120 10.53 -19.27 16.75
CA GLU A 120 9.57 -19.16 17.85
C GLU A 120 8.13 -19.28 17.36
N TYR A 121 7.81 -18.58 16.28
CA TYR A 121 6.50 -18.60 15.65
C TYR A 121 6.63 -18.83 14.15
N SER A 122 5.65 -19.51 13.56
CA SER A 122 5.49 -19.62 12.12
C SER A 122 4.02 -19.77 11.75
N GLU A 123 3.60 -19.11 10.68
CA GLU A 123 2.30 -19.28 10.05
C GLU A 123 2.43 -19.46 8.54
N SER A 124 1.57 -20.32 8.00
CA SER A 124 1.36 -20.46 6.56
C SER A 124 0.32 -19.46 6.08
N ILE A 125 0.64 -18.74 5.00
CA ILE A 125 -0.25 -17.82 4.30
C ILE A 125 -0.66 -18.50 2.99
N ALA A 126 -1.93 -18.90 2.91
CA ALA A 126 -2.44 -19.65 1.77
C ALA A 126 -2.29 -18.87 0.45
N ALA A 127 -2.05 -19.62 -0.64
CA ALA A 127 -1.97 -19.05 -1.99
C ALA A 127 -3.20 -18.17 -2.31
N GLY A 128 -2.97 -17.04 -2.97
CA GLY A 128 -3.98 -16.06 -3.33
C GLY A 128 -4.37 -15.09 -2.21
N LEU A 129 -3.91 -15.28 -0.97
CA LEU A 129 -4.04 -14.28 0.09
C LEU A 129 -2.89 -13.28 0.05
N SER A 130 -3.16 -12.04 0.47
CA SER A 130 -2.13 -11.01 0.64
C SER A 130 -1.08 -11.48 1.65
N ASP A 131 0.19 -11.52 1.24
CA ASP A 131 1.34 -11.84 2.09
C ASP A 131 2.25 -10.64 2.31
N PHE A 132 2.05 -9.54 1.57
CA PHE A 132 2.70 -8.25 1.82
C PHE A 132 2.37 -7.74 3.23
N LYS A 133 3.40 -7.33 4.00
CA LYS A 133 3.24 -6.95 5.40
C LYS A 133 3.29 -5.44 5.60
N PHE A 134 2.20 -4.86 6.07
CA PHE A 134 2.19 -3.51 6.60
C PHE A 134 2.65 -3.52 8.06
N ARG A 135 3.53 -2.58 8.43
CA ARG A 135 4.14 -2.49 9.76
C ARG A 135 3.71 -1.20 10.43
N TYR A 136 2.75 -1.29 11.34
CA TYR A 136 2.03 -0.12 11.85
C TYR A 136 2.73 0.57 13.01
N VAL A 137 2.80 1.91 12.93
CA VAL A 137 3.09 2.83 14.02
C VAL A 137 1.87 3.75 14.14
N LEU A 138 0.91 3.31 14.95
CA LEU A 138 -0.31 4.06 15.21
C LEU A 138 -0.13 4.85 16.51
N ASP A 139 0.00 6.17 16.39
CA ASP A 139 0.26 7.04 17.53
C ASP A 139 -0.91 7.04 18.54
N GLU A 140 -0.59 7.28 19.81
CA GLU A 140 -1.58 7.31 20.89
C GLU A 140 -2.55 8.49 20.77
N SER A 141 -2.18 9.56 20.04
CA SER A 141 -3.04 10.72 19.74
C SER A 141 -4.32 10.35 18.97
N LEU A 142 -4.32 9.23 18.25
CA LEU A 142 -5.50 8.75 17.53
C LEU A 142 -6.53 8.15 18.51
N PRO A 143 -7.83 8.41 18.33
CA PRO A 143 -8.88 7.74 19.09
C PRO A 143 -8.83 6.22 18.92
N ILE A 144 -9.24 5.48 19.94
CA ILE A 144 -9.29 4.01 19.87
C ILE A 144 -10.29 3.54 18.81
N GLU A 145 -11.38 4.29 18.61
CA GLU A 145 -12.38 4.05 17.58
C GLU A 145 -11.77 4.16 16.18
N TRP A 146 -10.89 5.16 15.96
CA TRP A 146 -10.21 5.31 14.69
C TRP A 146 -9.24 4.13 14.44
N ARG A 147 -8.45 3.74 15.43
CA ARG A 147 -7.51 2.61 15.30
C ARG A 147 -8.23 1.29 15.02
N ASN A 148 -9.36 1.03 15.67
CA ASN A 148 -10.16 -0.17 15.40
C ASN A 148 -10.74 -0.17 13.98
N GLU A 149 -11.21 0.99 13.49
CA GLU A 149 -11.74 1.11 12.14
C GLU A 149 -10.61 0.97 11.09
N PHE A 150 -9.43 1.55 11.35
CA PHE A 150 -8.24 1.36 10.52
C PHE A 150 -7.89 -0.12 10.35
N GLU A 151 -7.88 -0.90 11.44
CA GLU A 151 -7.63 -2.35 11.37
C GLU A 151 -8.67 -3.07 10.50
N GLN A 152 -9.95 -2.68 10.61
CA GLN A 152 -11.04 -3.25 9.81
C GLN A 152 -10.90 -2.87 8.33
N ILE A 153 -10.53 -1.64 8.02
CA ILE A 153 -10.27 -1.17 6.65
C ILE A 153 -9.10 -1.94 6.05
N MET A 154 -7.96 -2.02 6.73
CA MET A 154 -6.79 -2.77 6.27
C MET A 154 -7.10 -4.26 6.07
N ALA A 155 -7.96 -4.86 6.90
CA ALA A 155 -8.40 -6.24 6.73
C ALA A 155 -9.30 -6.44 5.50
N ASN A 156 -10.22 -5.50 5.24
CA ASN A 156 -11.06 -5.52 4.04
C ASN A 156 -10.21 -5.36 2.77
N LEU A 157 -9.28 -4.41 2.77
CA LEU A 157 -8.43 -4.12 1.61
C LEU A 157 -7.47 -5.27 1.30
N GLN A 158 -6.81 -5.86 2.30
CA GLN A 158 -5.97 -7.04 2.07
C GLN A 158 -6.74 -8.27 1.58
N ARG A 159 -8.03 -8.37 1.91
CA ARG A 159 -8.92 -9.43 1.39
C ARG A 159 -9.29 -9.16 -0.06
N ASP A 160 -9.72 -7.94 -0.38
CA ASP A 160 -10.35 -7.62 -1.65
C ASP A 160 -9.34 -7.17 -2.72
N ILE A 161 -8.23 -6.57 -2.33
CA ILE A 161 -7.14 -6.07 -3.19
C ILE A 161 -5.81 -6.67 -2.69
N PRO A 162 -5.59 -7.98 -2.83
CA PRO A 162 -4.41 -8.62 -2.27
C PRO A 162 -3.11 -8.09 -2.92
N ILE A 163 -2.13 -7.74 -2.07
CA ILE A 163 -0.78 -7.34 -2.50
C ILE A 163 0.16 -8.50 -2.19
N PHE A 164 0.94 -8.90 -3.19
CA PHE A 164 1.84 -10.04 -3.08
C PHE A 164 3.28 -9.57 -2.90
N ALA A 165 3.94 -10.12 -1.88
CA ALA A 165 5.32 -9.86 -1.54
C ALA A 165 6.25 -10.39 -2.63
N LYS A 166 7.14 -9.54 -3.11
CA LYS A 166 8.13 -9.83 -4.15
C LYS A 166 9.51 -9.40 -3.62
N PRO A 167 10.61 -9.87 -4.22
CA PRO A 167 11.94 -9.31 -3.95
C PRO A 167 11.90 -7.78 -4.03
N SER A 168 12.42 -7.12 -2.99
CA SER A 168 12.42 -5.65 -2.83
C SER A 168 11.05 -4.98 -2.66
N TRP A 169 9.95 -5.73 -2.59
CA TRP A 169 8.60 -5.20 -2.36
C TRP A 169 7.75 -6.18 -1.55
N PHE A 170 7.99 -6.26 -0.25
CA PHE A 170 7.38 -7.28 0.62
C PHE A 170 6.85 -6.72 1.95
N SER A 171 7.21 -5.47 2.30
CA SER A 171 6.65 -4.79 3.45
C SER A 171 6.66 -3.29 3.28
N MET A 172 5.84 -2.60 4.06
CA MET A 172 5.84 -1.14 4.15
C MET A 172 5.54 -0.69 5.58
N PRO A 173 6.34 0.22 6.16
CA PRO A 173 6.00 0.88 7.40
C PRO A 173 4.85 1.87 7.17
N VAL A 174 3.93 1.94 8.12
CA VAL A 174 2.77 2.85 8.11
C VAL A 174 2.83 3.70 9.37
N PHE A 175 2.80 5.02 9.21
CA PHE A 175 2.76 5.97 10.31
C PHE A 175 1.43 6.69 10.29
N ALA A 176 0.68 6.62 11.38
CA ALA A 176 -0.58 7.34 11.51
C ALA A 176 -0.61 8.13 12.83
N TRP A 177 -1.00 9.39 12.76
CA TRP A 177 -1.10 10.27 13.93
C TRP A 177 -2.15 11.36 13.69
N ARG A 178 -2.52 12.06 14.76
CA ARG A 178 -3.45 13.19 14.69
C ARG A 178 -2.69 14.48 14.35
N SER A 179 -3.22 15.31 13.46
CA SER A 179 -2.51 16.49 12.90
C SER A 179 -2.12 17.58 13.91
N ASP A 180 -2.73 17.61 15.09
CA ASP A 180 -2.40 18.52 16.20
C ASP A 180 -1.40 17.92 17.20
N ALA A 181 -0.99 16.66 17.00
CA ALA A 181 0.09 16.01 17.73
C ALA A 181 1.42 16.18 16.99
N GLU A 182 2.53 15.96 17.70
CA GLU A 182 3.84 15.90 17.07
C GLU A 182 3.88 14.69 16.11
N PRO A 183 4.40 14.86 14.88
CA PRO A 183 4.53 13.74 13.96
C PRO A 183 5.46 12.68 14.56
N PRO A 184 5.21 11.37 14.31
CA PRO A 184 6.04 10.29 14.85
C PRO A 184 7.52 10.47 14.53
N LEU A 185 7.82 11.06 13.36
CA LEU A 185 9.16 11.38 12.90
C LEU A 185 9.19 12.75 12.21
N PRO A 186 10.28 13.51 12.32
CA PRO A 186 10.33 14.93 11.91
C PRO A 186 10.19 15.16 10.40
N PHE A 187 10.37 14.13 9.57
CA PHE A 187 10.28 14.20 8.11
C PHE A 187 8.99 13.59 7.55
N ILE A 188 8.13 13.05 8.42
CA ILE A 188 6.84 12.45 8.03
C ILE A 188 5.76 13.51 8.18
N SER A 189 4.93 13.67 7.14
CA SER A 189 3.85 14.66 7.10
C SER A 189 2.81 14.29 6.05
N GLY A 190 1.57 14.72 6.26
CA GLY A 190 0.46 14.53 5.32
C GLY A 190 0.05 13.08 5.12
N ALA A 191 -0.75 12.86 4.09
CA ALA A 191 -1.10 11.55 3.56
C ALA A 191 -0.36 11.30 2.25
N CYS A 192 0.38 10.19 2.17
CA CYS A 192 1.15 9.81 0.99
C CYS A 192 1.73 8.40 1.12
N ILE A 193 2.06 7.81 -0.03
CA ILE A 193 3.21 6.90 -0.15
C ILE A 193 4.46 7.75 -0.40
N CYS A 194 5.20 7.98 0.68
CA CYS A 194 6.38 8.82 0.70
C CYS A 194 7.65 7.98 0.67
N GLY A 195 8.75 8.58 0.20
CA GLY A 195 10.04 7.92 0.10
C GLY A 195 11.15 8.93 -0.19
N GLY A 196 12.40 8.55 0.08
CA GLY A 196 13.55 9.41 -0.19
C GLY A 196 13.80 10.50 0.88
N GLY A 197 14.73 11.41 0.57
CA GLY A 197 15.08 12.53 1.44
C GLY A 197 15.65 12.08 2.79
N ASP A 198 15.16 12.67 3.88
CA ASP A 198 15.59 12.37 5.25
C ASP A 198 15.13 10.97 5.74
N GLY A 199 14.16 10.36 5.06
CA GLY A 199 13.75 8.95 5.26
C GLY A 199 14.68 7.92 4.59
N GLY A 200 15.70 8.39 3.85
CA GLY A 200 16.70 7.54 3.22
C GLY A 200 16.16 6.75 2.04
N ALA A 201 16.55 5.48 1.93
CA ALA A 201 16.21 4.60 0.79
C ALA A 201 14.91 3.80 1.01
N TYR A 202 14.06 4.21 1.95
CA TYR A 202 12.82 3.49 2.28
C TYR A 202 11.61 4.27 1.83
N ASP A 203 10.59 3.52 1.42
CA ASP A 203 9.25 4.04 1.21
C ASP A 203 8.39 3.73 2.45
N TRP A 204 7.48 4.62 2.79
CA TRP A 204 6.54 4.49 3.89
C TRP A 204 5.17 5.04 3.50
N MET A 205 4.14 4.56 4.18
CA MET A 205 2.82 5.17 4.16
C MET A 205 2.69 6.15 5.32
N SER A 206 2.31 7.39 5.00
CA SER A 206 2.00 8.43 5.96
C SER A 206 0.49 8.65 5.99
N LEU A 207 -0.09 8.74 7.19
CA LEU A 207 -1.51 8.98 7.43
C LEU A 207 -1.66 10.04 8.54
N GLU A 208 -1.43 11.31 8.19
CA GLU A 208 -1.77 12.43 9.06
C GLU A 208 -3.29 12.67 9.07
N ILE A 209 -3.94 12.37 10.18
CA ILE A 209 -5.41 12.50 10.31
C ILE A 209 -5.75 13.84 10.92
N SER A 210 -6.53 14.65 10.21
CA SER A 210 -6.91 15.98 10.67
C SER A 210 -7.68 15.91 11.99
N GLU A 211 -7.26 16.71 12.98
CA GLU A 211 -8.00 16.90 14.24
C GLU A 211 -9.46 17.28 13.95
N TRP A 212 -9.67 18.18 12.98
CA TRP A 212 -11.01 18.64 12.61
C TRP A 212 -11.89 17.49 12.10
N GLU A 213 -11.34 16.55 11.33
CA GLU A 213 -12.08 15.41 10.80
C GLU A 213 -12.50 14.45 11.91
N ILE A 214 -11.66 14.30 12.94
CA ILE A 214 -11.99 13.52 14.13
C ILE A 214 -13.08 14.22 14.95
N GLU A 215 -12.97 15.53 15.18
CA GLU A 215 -13.95 16.28 15.98
C GLU A 215 -15.32 16.42 15.32
N ASN A 216 -15.36 16.39 13.98
CA ASN A 216 -16.57 16.60 13.19
C ASN A 216 -17.09 15.32 12.52
N ASP A 217 -16.55 14.16 12.89
CA ASP A 217 -16.90 12.86 12.32
C ASP A 217 -16.85 12.85 10.78
N ASN A 218 -15.94 13.61 10.16
CA ASN A 218 -15.80 13.64 8.70
C ASN A 218 -15.20 12.33 8.18
N VAL A 219 -15.83 11.73 7.17
CA VAL A 219 -15.46 10.40 6.65
C VAL A 219 -14.07 10.33 6.01
N HIS A 220 -13.49 11.48 5.61
CA HIS A 220 -12.14 11.52 5.05
C HIS A 220 -11.09 10.89 5.98
N ARG A 221 -11.29 10.96 7.31
CA ARG A 221 -10.44 10.27 8.30
C ARG A 221 -10.29 8.77 8.05
N TYR A 222 -11.28 8.16 7.37
CA TYR A 222 -11.27 6.76 6.97
C TYR A 222 -10.99 6.56 5.49
N SER A 223 -11.42 7.48 4.61
CA SER A 223 -11.25 7.35 3.14
C SER A 223 -9.80 7.45 2.69
N VAL A 224 -8.95 8.17 3.43
CA VAL A 224 -7.53 8.28 3.13
C VAL A 224 -6.79 6.94 3.21
N VAL A 225 -7.28 6.01 4.04
CA VAL A 225 -6.66 4.68 4.21
C VAL A 225 -6.76 3.82 2.92
N PRO A 226 -7.95 3.59 2.31
CA PRO A 226 -8.04 2.90 1.04
C PRO A 226 -7.36 3.64 -0.12
N HIS A 227 -7.32 4.98 -0.10
CA HIS A 227 -6.58 5.77 -1.09
C HIS A 227 -5.09 5.42 -1.08
N GLU A 228 -4.42 5.55 0.08
CA GLU A 228 -2.99 5.26 0.19
C GLU A 228 -2.68 3.77 0.05
N TYR A 229 -3.54 2.88 0.58
CA TYR A 229 -3.40 1.43 0.34
C TYR A 229 -3.35 1.13 -1.16
N PHE A 230 -4.21 1.77 -1.95
CA PHE A 230 -4.27 1.52 -3.38
C PHE A 230 -3.04 2.04 -4.11
N HIS A 231 -2.41 3.14 -3.66
CA HIS A 231 -1.10 3.55 -4.18
C HIS A 231 -0.04 2.46 -3.97
N VAL A 232 -0.02 1.77 -2.82
CA VAL A 232 0.87 0.61 -2.60
C VAL A 232 0.60 -0.51 -3.61
N TYR A 233 -0.67 -0.79 -3.89
CA TYR A 233 -1.06 -1.74 -4.93
C TYR A 233 -0.59 -1.30 -6.33
N GLN A 234 -0.79 -0.04 -6.71
CA GLN A 234 -0.39 0.51 -8.01
C GLN A 234 1.13 0.43 -8.20
N ILE A 235 1.91 0.89 -7.22
CA ILE A 235 3.38 0.89 -7.24
C ILE A 235 3.94 -0.54 -7.28
N SER A 236 3.25 -1.52 -6.67
CA SER A 236 3.66 -2.93 -6.73
C SER A 236 3.57 -3.57 -8.13
N HIS A 237 2.95 -2.88 -9.09
CA HIS A 237 2.74 -3.36 -10.46
C HIS A 237 3.27 -2.41 -11.54
N ALA A 238 3.32 -1.10 -11.30
CA ALA A 238 3.62 -0.08 -12.31
C ALA A 238 4.56 1.01 -11.79
N ASP A 239 5.32 1.64 -12.69
CA ASP A 239 6.18 2.78 -12.37
C ASP A 239 5.73 4.04 -13.13
N LEU A 240 4.69 4.67 -12.59
CA LEU A 240 4.05 5.85 -13.17
C LEU A 240 4.37 7.11 -12.36
N SER A 241 5.53 7.15 -11.70
CA SER A 241 5.94 8.29 -10.87
C SER A 241 5.83 9.61 -11.66
N GLY A 242 4.98 10.52 -11.18
CA GLY A 242 4.72 11.82 -11.81
C GLY A 242 3.55 11.86 -12.80
N LEU A 243 2.91 10.74 -13.14
CA LEU A 243 1.70 10.72 -13.97
C LEU A 243 0.44 10.81 -13.10
N LYS A 244 -0.02 12.04 -12.86
CA LYS A 244 -1.00 12.34 -11.80
C LYS A 244 -2.36 11.65 -12.00
N TRP A 245 -3.12 11.96 -13.05
CA TRP A 245 -4.53 11.53 -13.10
C TRP A 245 -4.72 10.01 -13.16
N LEU A 246 -3.76 9.28 -13.74
CA LEU A 246 -3.82 7.81 -13.77
C LEU A 246 -3.45 7.17 -12.43
N MET A 247 -2.71 7.88 -11.56
CA MET A 247 -2.41 7.41 -10.21
C MET A 247 -3.53 7.84 -9.25
N GLU A 248 -3.75 9.15 -9.15
CA GLU A 248 -4.65 9.76 -8.17
C GLU A 248 -6.12 9.62 -8.52
N GLY A 249 -6.48 9.65 -9.81
CA GLY A 249 -7.88 9.51 -10.24
C GLY A 249 -8.46 8.15 -9.84
N PRO A 250 -7.83 7.01 -10.20
CA PRO A 250 -8.23 5.70 -9.75
C PRO A 250 -8.17 5.52 -8.22
N ALA A 251 -7.18 6.08 -7.51
CA ALA A 251 -7.11 6.01 -6.05
C ALA A 251 -8.26 6.77 -5.36
N ALA A 252 -8.50 8.01 -5.77
CA ALA A 252 -9.58 8.86 -5.27
C ALA A 252 -10.99 8.30 -5.64
N THR A 253 -11.09 7.61 -6.76
CA THR A 253 -12.31 6.88 -7.16
C THR A 253 -12.51 5.64 -6.28
N LEU A 254 -11.43 4.91 -5.96
CA LEU A 254 -11.48 3.72 -5.13
C LEU A 254 -11.86 4.04 -3.68
N GLU A 255 -11.31 5.11 -3.09
CA GLU A 255 -11.75 5.55 -1.75
C GLU A 255 -13.24 5.90 -1.73
N SER A 256 -13.76 6.51 -2.81
CA SER A 256 -15.16 6.92 -2.88
C SER A 256 -16.08 5.70 -2.99
N ILE A 257 -15.70 4.69 -3.79
CA ILE A 257 -16.40 3.41 -3.85
C ILE A 257 -16.36 2.71 -2.49
N TYR A 258 -15.19 2.68 -1.83
CA TYR A 258 -15.05 2.09 -0.49
C TYR A 258 -15.97 2.78 0.53
N VAL A 259 -16.00 4.11 0.52
CA VAL A 259 -16.84 4.90 1.43
C VAL A 259 -18.33 4.69 1.16
N GLN A 260 -18.73 4.61 -0.10
CA GLN A 260 -20.11 4.26 -0.47
C GLN A 260 -20.48 2.84 -0.01
N GLU A 261 -19.59 1.86 -0.21
CA GLU A 261 -19.81 0.45 0.15
C GLU A 261 -19.93 0.25 1.67
N HIS A 262 -19.06 0.90 2.46
CA HIS A 262 -18.94 0.62 3.90
C HIS A 262 -19.62 1.64 4.81
N TYR A 263 -19.81 2.88 4.35
CA TYR A 263 -20.43 3.95 5.14
C TYR A 263 -21.71 4.51 4.51
N GLY A 264 -22.04 4.14 3.27
CA GLY A 264 -23.25 4.61 2.58
C GLY A 264 -23.23 6.10 2.25
N ILE A 265 -22.04 6.69 2.11
CA ILE A 265 -21.83 8.11 1.86
C ILE A 265 -21.40 8.31 0.40
N ASP A 266 -22.05 9.24 -0.28
CA ASP A 266 -21.69 9.67 -1.64
C ASP A 266 -20.50 10.64 -1.57
N TYR A 267 -19.30 10.07 -1.40
CA TYR A 267 -18.08 10.84 -1.26
C TYR A 267 -17.69 11.58 -2.55
N PHE A 268 -18.10 11.06 -3.72
CA PHE A 268 -17.92 11.74 -5.00
C PHE A 268 -18.59 13.12 -4.98
N SER A 269 -19.86 13.18 -4.56
CA SER A 269 -20.62 14.42 -4.52
C SER A 269 -20.18 15.35 -3.39
N GLU A 270 -19.79 14.81 -2.24
CA GLU A 270 -19.42 15.61 -1.07
C GLU A 270 -18.01 16.21 -1.18
N ALA A 271 -17.05 15.45 -1.68
CA ALA A 271 -15.64 15.82 -1.57
C ALA A 271 -14.99 16.18 -2.91
N GLN A 272 -15.48 15.65 -4.05
CA GLN A 272 -14.78 15.78 -5.33
C GLN A 272 -15.54 16.68 -6.31
N ALA A 273 -16.82 16.41 -6.57
CA ALA A 273 -17.64 17.18 -7.50
C ALA A 273 -17.63 18.72 -7.27
N PRO A 274 -17.58 19.25 -6.02
CA PRO A 274 -17.55 20.70 -5.78
C PRO A 274 -16.31 21.41 -6.34
N PHE A 275 -15.22 20.70 -6.61
CA PHE A 275 -13.95 21.25 -7.09
C PHE A 275 -13.74 21.06 -8.60
N LEU A 276 -14.75 20.56 -9.34
CA LEU A 276 -14.61 20.25 -10.76
C LEU A 276 -14.39 21.52 -11.59
N SER A 277 -13.21 21.61 -12.21
CA SER A 277 -12.82 22.74 -13.06
C SER A 277 -13.11 22.48 -14.54
N GLU A 278 -13.58 23.50 -15.26
CA GLU A 278 -13.79 23.48 -16.72
C GLU A 278 -12.52 23.09 -17.50
N LEU A 279 -11.34 23.31 -16.89
CA LEU A 279 -10.04 22.96 -17.47
C LEU A 279 -9.94 21.46 -17.83
N VAL A 280 -10.67 20.58 -17.14
CA VAL A 280 -10.70 19.13 -17.46
C VAL A 280 -11.25 18.86 -18.86
N LEU A 281 -12.18 19.70 -19.34
CA LEU A 281 -12.75 19.57 -20.69
C LEU A 281 -11.85 20.25 -21.72
N GLU A 282 -11.34 21.43 -21.42
CA GLU A 282 -10.54 22.22 -22.36
C GLU A 282 -9.17 21.57 -22.64
N SER A 283 -8.48 21.19 -21.56
CA SER A 283 -7.07 20.77 -21.57
C SER A 283 -6.82 19.58 -20.62
N PRO A 284 -7.43 18.40 -20.86
CA PRO A 284 -7.28 17.23 -20.00
C PRO A 284 -5.84 16.74 -19.83
N SER A 285 -4.94 17.05 -20.77
CA SER A 285 -3.51 16.67 -20.65
C SER A 285 -2.79 17.36 -19.50
N LEU A 286 -3.28 18.51 -18.99
CA LEU A 286 -2.67 19.17 -17.84
C LEU A 286 -2.80 18.34 -16.55
N TYR A 287 -3.78 17.42 -16.51
CA TYR A 287 -3.98 16.48 -15.40
C TYR A 287 -2.97 15.32 -15.44
N GLU A 288 -2.10 15.24 -16.45
CA GLU A 288 -0.94 14.34 -16.41
C GLU A 288 0.09 14.77 -15.34
N SER A 289 0.07 16.03 -14.86
CA SER A 289 1.06 16.59 -13.94
C SER A 289 0.44 17.33 -12.75
N PHE A 290 1.08 17.20 -11.58
CA PHE A 290 0.74 17.98 -10.37
C PHE A 290 0.90 19.48 -10.58
N THR A 291 2.00 19.90 -11.21
CA THR A 291 2.28 21.33 -11.42
C THR A 291 1.36 21.97 -12.44
N GLU A 292 0.99 21.25 -13.50
CA GLU A 292 0.20 21.81 -14.59
C GLU A 292 -1.29 21.91 -14.24
N SER A 293 -1.84 20.90 -13.58
CA SER A 293 -3.22 20.94 -13.09
C SER A 293 -3.37 21.86 -11.88
N GLY A 294 -2.40 21.86 -10.97
CA GLY A 294 -2.38 22.70 -9.77
C GLY A 294 -3.70 22.69 -9.01
N GLU A 295 -4.16 23.87 -8.62
CA GLU A 295 -5.44 24.08 -7.91
C GLU A 295 -6.68 23.73 -8.74
N SER A 296 -6.56 23.53 -10.05
CA SER A 296 -7.70 23.15 -10.90
C SER A 296 -8.15 21.72 -10.68
N ASP A 297 -7.34 20.92 -9.98
CA ASP A 297 -7.64 19.53 -9.63
C ASP A 297 -7.70 19.37 -8.10
N GLY A 298 -8.43 20.29 -7.45
CA GLY A 298 -8.68 20.25 -6.01
C GLY A 298 -9.37 18.93 -5.62
N ASN A 299 -8.84 18.29 -4.58
CA ASN A 299 -9.23 16.96 -4.13
C ASN A 299 -9.30 15.92 -5.29
N TYR A 300 -8.40 16.05 -6.26
CA TYR A 300 -8.31 15.19 -7.45
C TYR A 300 -9.59 15.17 -8.31
N SER A 301 -10.45 16.19 -8.20
CA SER A 301 -11.77 16.21 -8.82
C SER A 301 -11.75 16.02 -10.34
N GLY A 302 -10.84 16.64 -11.06
CA GLY A 302 -10.72 16.41 -12.50
C GLY A 302 -10.10 15.05 -12.81
N SER A 303 -9.15 14.58 -12.00
CA SER A 303 -8.56 13.24 -12.13
C SER A 303 -9.58 12.11 -11.94
N VAL A 304 -10.48 12.26 -10.95
CA VAL A 304 -11.63 11.37 -10.76
C VAL A 304 -12.60 11.48 -11.92
N PHE A 305 -12.93 12.70 -12.36
CA PHE A 305 -13.81 12.90 -13.51
C PHE A 305 -13.29 12.22 -14.79
N LEU A 306 -11.97 12.27 -15.04
CA LEU A 306 -11.32 11.52 -16.13
C LEU A 306 -11.48 10.00 -15.93
N THR A 307 -11.33 9.51 -14.71
CA THR A 307 -11.52 8.08 -14.38
C THR A 307 -12.96 7.62 -14.64
N LEU A 308 -13.95 8.42 -14.21
CA LEU A 308 -15.38 8.12 -14.43
C LEU A 308 -15.75 8.12 -15.91
N ILE A 309 -15.26 9.10 -16.69
CA ILE A 309 -15.47 9.13 -18.15
C ILE A 309 -14.81 7.92 -18.83
N LEU A 310 -13.61 7.51 -18.38
CA LEU A 310 -12.96 6.32 -18.92
C LEU A 310 -13.81 5.07 -18.66
N ALA A 311 -14.39 4.93 -17.47
CA ALA A 311 -15.30 3.84 -17.15
C ALA A 311 -16.56 3.87 -18.03
N GLU A 312 -17.19 5.03 -18.21
CA GLU A 312 -18.35 5.21 -19.10
C GLU A 312 -18.03 4.87 -20.57
N GLU A 313 -16.88 5.31 -21.09
CA GLU A 313 -16.48 4.97 -22.45
C GLU A 313 -16.19 3.48 -22.62
N LEU A 314 -15.68 2.79 -21.60
CA LEU A 314 -15.54 1.33 -21.61
C LEU A 314 -16.91 0.63 -21.56
N GLN A 315 -17.86 1.14 -20.79
CA GLN A 315 -19.24 0.61 -20.77
C GLN A 315 -19.93 0.78 -22.13
N ARG A 316 -19.72 1.90 -22.81
CA ARG A 316 -20.19 2.12 -24.20
C ARG A 316 -19.57 1.17 -25.22
N GLN A 317 -18.38 0.63 -24.94
CA GLN A 317 -17.77 -0.44 -25.72
C GLN A 317 -18.37 -1.83 -25.42
N GLY A 318 -19.31 -1.93 -24.47
CA GLY A 318 -20.04 -3.15 -24.12
C GLY A 318 -19.46 -3.91 -22.92
N PHE A 319 -18.52 -3.31 -22.17
CA PHE A 319 -18.06 -3.89 -20.91
C PHE A 319 -19.10 -3.64 -19.80
N SER A 320 -19.22 -4.57 -18.84
CA SER A 320 -19.98 -4.29 -17.61
C SER A 320 -19.26 -3.22 -16.78
N GLU A 321 -20.00 -2.52 -15.92
CA GLU A 321 -19.43 -1.56 -14.98
C GLU A 321 -18.25 -2.14 -14.19
N SER A 322 -18.45 -3.30 -13.55
CA SER A 322 -17.38 -3.98 -12.81
C SER A 322 -16.14 -4.28 -13.65
N LYS A 323 -16.32 -4.62 -14.94
CA LYS A 323 -15.21 -4.89 -15.85
C LYS A 323 -14.53 -3.60 -16.29
N ALA A 324 -15.27 -2.53 -16.52
CA ALA A 324 -14.70 -1.22 -16.84
C ALA A 324 -13.78 -0.72 -15.72
N TYR A 325 -14.26 -0.72 -14.47
CA TYR A 325 -13.45 -0.34 -13.32
C TYR A 325 -12.27 -1.29 -13.08
N ARG A 326 -12.45 -2.60 -13.25
CA ARG A 326 -11.34 -3.56 -13.20
C ARG A 326 -10.27 -3.28 -14.23
N MET A 327 -10.66 -2.93 -15.46
CA MET A 327 -9.69 -2.59 -16.50
C MET A 327 -8.83 -1.40 -16.09
N ILE A 328 -9.44 -0.39 -15.45
CA ILE A 328 -8.76 0.83 -15.00
C ILE A 328 -7.90 0.58 -13.76
N MET A 329 -8.48 -0.01 -12.71
CA MET A 329 -7.86 -0.12 -11.38
C MET A 329 -6.97 -1.36 -11.23
N ARG A 330 -7.11 -2.36 -12.11
CA ARG A 330 -6.38 -3.63 -11.99
C ARG A 330 -5.63 -3.99 -13.25
N ASP A 331 -6.33 -4.19 -14.37
CA ASP A 331 -5.74 -4.78 -15.58
C ASP A 331 -4.69 -3.81 -16.20
N PHE A 332 -4.90 -2.49 -16.14
CA PHE A 332 -3.91 -1.49 -16.57
C PHE A 332 -2.63 -1.53 -15.74
N PHE A 333 -2.72 -1.56 -14.41
CA PHE A 333 -1.53 -1.62 -13.55
C PHE A 333 -0.80 -2.95 -13.67
N GLN A 334 -1.52 -4.07 -13.73
CA GLN A 334 -0.94 -5.40 -13.91
C GLN A 334 -0.21 -5.58 -15.25
N ALA A 335 -0.55 -4.77 -16.26
CA ALA A 335 0.19 -4.73 -17.52
C ALA A 335 1.59 -4.09 -17.40
N GLY A 336 1.96 -3.58 -16.23
CA GLY A 336 3.28 -3.01 -15.94
C GLY A 336 3.63 -1.75 -16.72
N PRO A 337 2.72 -0.75 -16.81
CA PRO A 337 3.04 0.49 -17.48
C PRO A 337 4.12 1.26 -16.70
N ASN A 338 4.92 2.01 -17.45
CA ASN A 338 5.88 2.98 -16.95
C ASN A 338 5.86 4.25 -17.81
N LEU A 339 6.63 5.26 -17.43
CA LEU A 339 6.65 6.55 -18.14
C LEU A 339 6.98 6.45 -19.64
N ASP A 340 7.72 5.41 -20.06
CA ASP A 340 8.09 5.21 -21.48
C ASP A 340 6.97 4.53 -22.29
N ASN A 341 6.18 3.65 -21.69
CA ASN A 341 5.24 2.79 -22.42
C ASN A 341 3.75 3.04 -22.10
N TRP A 342 3.41 3.83 -21.08
CA TRP A 342 2.04 3.89 -20.54
C TRP A 342 0.99 4.26 -21.58
N LYS A 343 1.32 5.10 -22.57
CA LYS A 343 0.41 5.48 -23.67
C LYS A 343 0.07 4.30 -24.58
N THR A 344 1.05 3.43 -24.82
CA THR A 344 0.86 2.19 -25.57
C THR A 344 0.01 1.22 -24.76
N THR A 345 0.36 1.00 -23.49
CA THR A 345 -0.41 0.16 -22.57
C THR A 345 -1.86 0.64 -22.42
N PHE A 346 -2.06 1.96 -22.32
CA PHE A 346 -3.38 2.59 -22.28
C PHE A 346 -4.21 2.21 -23.51
N ALA A 347 -3.62 2.32 -24.70
CA ALA A 347 -4.31 1.99 -25.94
C ALA A 347 -4.63 0.49 -26.06
N GLU A 348 -3.73 -0.38 -25.59
CA GLU A 348 -3.92 -1.83 -25.60
C GLU A 348 -5.01 -2.28 -24.62
N ILE A 349 -4.98 -1.77 -23.39
CA ILE A 349 -5.93 -2.16 -22.33
C ILE A 349 -7.30 -1.57 -22.60
N PHE A 350 -7.41 -0.29 -22.95
CA PHE A 350 -8.70 0.39 -23.09
C PHE A 350 -9.26 0.39 -24.51
N ALA A 351 -8.55 -0.25 -25.45
CA ALA A 351 -8.87 -0.27 -26.88
C ALA A 351 -9.11 1.14 -27.46
N MET A 352 -8.44 2.15 -26.91
CA MET A 352 -8.62 3.56 -27.25
C MET A 352 -7.31 4.34 -27.04
N SER A 353 -6.90 5.13 -28.04
CA SER A 353 -5.73 6.01 -27.85
C SER A 353 -6.04 7.13 -26.85
N LEU A 354 -5.02 7.58 -26.12
CA LEU A 354 -5.13 8.73 -25.23
C LEU A 354 -5.66 9.99 -25.93
N SER A 355 -5.22 10.23 -27.17
CA SER A 355 -5.70 11.36 -27.98
C SER A 355 -7.19 11.27 -28.32
N SER A 356 -7.69 10.05 -28.58
CA SER A 356 -9.11 9.80 -28.80
C SER A 356 -9.89 10.01 -27.51
N PHE A 357 -9.36 9.55 -26.38
CA PHE A 357 -9.97 9.73 -25.06
C PHE A 357 -10.12 11.22 -24.71
N TYR A 358 -9.03 12.01 -24.80
CA TYR A 358 -9.06 13.46 -24.58
C TYR A 358 -10.00 14.21 -25.55
N SER A 359 -10.12 13.72 -26.78
CA SER A 359 -11.09 14.30 -27.73
C SER A 359 -12.53 13.99 -27.35
N LYS A 360 -12.80 12.83 -26.74
CA LYS A 360 -14.15 12.45 -26.27
C LYS A 360 -14.56 13.26 -25.05
N ILE A 361 -13.66 13.47 -24.09
CA ILE A 361 -13.90 14.23 -22.85
C ILE A 361 -14.52 15.60 -23.14
N ARG A 362 -14.05 16.31 -24.17
CA ARG A 362 -14.59 17.61 -24.63
C ARG A 362 -16.09 17.63 -24.96
N ASN A 363 -16.72 16.48 -25.14
CA ASN A 363 -18.16 16.37 -25.45
C ASN A 363 -19.01 15.98 -24.25
N TYR A 364 -18.41 15.78 -23.08
CA TYR A 364 -19.13 15.53 -21.84
C TYR A 364 -19.59 16.83 -21.20
N ASN A 365 -20.66 16.75 -20.41
CA ASN A 365 -21.08 17.85 -19.55
C ASN A 365 -20.09 17.99 -18.40
N LEU A 366 -19.85 19.21 -17.94
CA LEU A 366 -19.04 19.49 -16.76
C LEU A 366 -19.83 19.14 -15.47
N SER A 367 -20.08 17.86 -15.24
CA SER A 367 -20.85 17.35 -14.10
C SER A 367 -20.61 15.87 -13.88
N TYR A 368 -20.55 15.45 -12.61
CA TYR A 368 -20.52 14.05 -12.21
C TYR A 368 -21.87 13.35 -12.42
N GLU A 369 -22.95 14.11 -12.62
CA GLU A 369 -24.30 13.58 -12.79
C GLU A 369 -24.36 12.59 -13.96
N GLY A 370 -24.78 11.35 -13.67
CA GLY A 370 -24.86 10.26 -14.65
C GLY A 370 -23.54 9.55 -14.93
N LEU A 371 -22.44 9.90 -14.25
CA LEU A 371 -21.15 9.23 -14.33
C LEU A 371 -20.80 8.40 -13.08
N LEU A 372 -21.51 8.62 -11.97
CA LEU A 372 -21.24 7.92 -10.72
C LEU A 372 -21.43 6.40 -10.88
N PRO A 373 -20.53 5.58 -10.33
CA PRO A 373 -20.73 4.14 -10.30
C PRO A 373 -21.99 3.78 -9.51
N SER A 374 -22.60 2.65 -9.86
CA SER A 374 -23.77 2.14 -9.14
C SER A 374 -23.42 1.77 -7.70
N GLU A 375 -24.38 1.91 -6.78
CA GLU A 375 -24.25 1.47 -5.39
C GLU A 375 -24.02 -0.06 -5.26
N GLU A 376 -24.24 -0.82 -6.35
CA GLU A 376 -23.97 -2.25 -6.43
C GLU A 376 -22.51 -2.56 -6.78
N LEU A 377 -21.72 -1.59 -7.22
CA LEU A 377 -20.30 -1.77 -7.48
C LEU A 377 -19.55 -1.86 -6.15
N THR A 378 -18.85 -2.97 -5.94
CA THR A 378 -18.04 -3.20 -4.73
C THR A 378 -16.58 -3.37 -5.10
N ILE A 379 -15.66 -3.09 -4.16
CA ILE A 379 -14.22 -3.30 -4.35
C ILE A 379 -13.94 -4.75 -4.73
N SER A 380 -14.56 -5.70 -4.02
CA SER A 380 -14.45 -7.13 -4.34
C SER A 380 -14.86 -7.45 -5.79
N LYS A 381 -15.93 -6.86 -6.34
CA LYS A 381 -16.35 -7.10 -7.74
C LYS A 381 -15.35 -6.57 -8.76
N ILE A 382 -14.59 -5.53 -8.41
CA ILE A 382 -13.55 -4.95 -9.27
C ILE A 382 -12.32 -5.88 -9.29
N PHE A 383 -11.88 -6.37 -8.14
CA PHE A 383 -10.60 -7.08 -8.03
C PHE A 383 -10.70 -8.61 -8.10
N THR A 384 -11.87 -9.20 -7.88
CA THR A 384 -12.06 -10.65 -8.03
C THR A 384 -11.96 -11.06 -9.50
N SER A 385 -11.23 -12.14 -9.77
CA SER A 385 -11.18 -12.82 -11.07
C SER A 385 -12.58 -13.33 -11.45
N GLN A 386 -13.15 -12.84 -12.55
CA GLN A 386 -14.27 -13.51 -13.22
C GLN A 386 -13.75 -14.54 -14.22
#